data_AF-A0A1X0F3Y9-F1
#
_entry.id   AF-A0A1X0F3Y9-F1
#
_cell.length_a   1.000
_cell.length_b   1.000
_cell.length_c   1.000
_cell.angle_alpha   90.00
_cell.angle_beta   90.00
_cell.angle_gamma   90.00
#
_symmetry.space_group_name_H-M   'P 1'
#
loop_
_entity.id
_entity.type
_entity.pdbx_description
1 polymer ?
#
loop_
_entity_poly.entity_id
_entity_poly.type
_entity_poly.pdbx_seq_one_letter_code
_entity_poly.pdbx_strand_id
1 'polypeptide(L)'
;MVDYGAFPPEFNSARIYSGPGSGSFMAAASAWSALAAELNSAALSYDNVITSLNSEEWLGTASTAMVQAAQPYVAWLTTTAAQAEEAATQARAAAAAYETALASSVPPPLIAANRMQSQQLQATNV
;
A
#
# COMPACT_ATOMS: atom_id res chain seq x y z
N MET A 1 -7.88 -0.90 -20.40
CA MET A 1 -8.30 -1.78 -19.28
C MET A 1 -8.33 -3.20 -19.81
N VAL A 2 -7.84 -4.18 -19.06
CA VAL A 2 -7.92 -5.60 -19.47
C VAL A 2 -9.35 -6.08 -19.25
N ASP A 3 -9.94 -6.72 -20.26
CA ASP A 3 -11.23 -7.40 -20.11
C ASP A 3 -11.00 -8.83 -19.63
N TYR A 4 -11.21 -9.08 -18.34
CA TYR A 4 -11.08 -10.41 -17.75
C TYR A 4 -12.22 -11.36 -18.15
N GLY A 5 -13.35 -10.84 -18.65
CA GLY A 5 -14.49 -11.64 -19.11
C GLY A 5 -14.20 -12.37 -20.43
N ALA A 6 -13.22 -11.89 -21.21
CA ALA A 6 -12.77 -12.56 -22.43
C ALA A 6 -11.94 -13.83 -22.17
N PHE A 7 -11.46 -14.05 -20.95
CA PHE A 7 -10.69 -15.24 -20.59
C PHE A 7 -11.58 -16.33 -19.97
N PRO A 8 -11.31 -17.61 -20.25
CA PRO A 8 -12.03 -18.70 -19.62
C PRO A 8 -11.71 -18.76 -18.12
N PRO A 9 -12.61 -19.33 -17.29
CA PRO A 9 -12.44 -19.38 -15.84
C PRO A 9 -11.17 -20.14 -15.42
N GLU A 10 -10.75 -21.16 -16.19
CA GLU A 10 -9.50 -21.89 -15.98
C GLU A 10 -8.28 -20.95 -15.94
N PHE A 11 -8.27 -19.93 -16.79
CA PHE A 11 -7.17 -18.97 -16.89
C PHE A 11 -7.18 -17.97 -15.73
N ASN A 12 -8.33 -17.34 -15.48
CA ASN A 12 -8.46 -16.34 -14.41
C ASN A 12 -8.21 -16.95 -13.03
N SER A 13 -8.81 -18.11 -12.75
CA SER A 13 -8.62 -18.82 -11.48
C SER A 13 -7.20 -19.33 -11.32
N ALA A 14 -6.58 -19.94 -12.34
CA ALA A 14 -5.20 -20.40 -12.20
C ALA A 14 -4.25 -19.27 -11.80
N ARG A 15 -4.42 -18.07 -12.38
CA ARG A 15 -3.54 -16.93 -12.09
C ARG A 15 -3.68 -16.40 -10.67
N ILE A 16 -4.91 -16.22 -10.18
CA ILE A 16 -5.14 -15.66 -8.83
C ILE A 16 -4.68 -16.63 -7.73
N TYR A 17 -4.76 -17.95 -7.95
CA TYR A 17 -4.36 -18.97 -6.97
C TYR A 17 -2.86 -19.32 -6.99
N SER A 18 -2.07 -18.84 -7.96
CA SER A 18 -0.65 -19.23 -8.10
C SER A 18 0.36 -18.20 -7.55
N GLY A 19 -0.11 -17.08 -7.01
CA GLY A 19 0.74 -15.98 -6.55
C GLY A 19 1.27 -16.14 -5.11
N PRO A 20 2.20 -15.27 -4.68
CA PRO A 20 2.77 -15.27 -3.33
C PRO A 20 1.81 -14.75 -2.23
N GLY A 21 0.58 -14.38 -2.58
CA GLY A 21 -0.38 -13.78 -1.65
C GLY A 21 -0.17 -12.28 -1.42
N SER A 22 -0.95 -11.71 -0.49
CA SER A 22 -0.94 -10.28 -0.15
C SER A 22 0.12 -9.86 0.87
N GLY A 23 0.92 -10.80 1.38
CA GLY A 23 1.85 -10.54 2.49
C GLY A 23 2.88 -9.43 2.22
N SER A 24 3.37 -9.31 0.98
CA SER A 24 4.29 -8.24 0.60
C SER A 24 3.65 -6.85 0.63
N PHE A 25 2.36 -6.73 0.31
CA PHE A 25 1.61 -5.48 0.45
C PHE A 25 1.46 -5.08 1.92
N MET A 26 1.19 -6.05 2.81
CA MET A 26 1.12 -5.79 4.24
C MET A 26 2.48 -5.39 4.82
N ALA A 27 3.57 -6.02 4.38
CA ALA A 27 4.93 -5.63 4.77
C ALA A 27 5.26 -4.20 4.29
N ALA A 28 4.91 -3.87 3.04
CA ALA A 28 5.07 -2.51 2.51
C ALA A 28 4.25 -1.49 3.31
N ALA A 29 3.01 -1.81 3.68
CA ALA A 29 2.18 -0.94 4.50
C ALA A 29 2.82 -0.63 5.85
N SER A 30 3.35 -1.65 6.53
CA SER A 30 4.05 -1.46 7.81
C SER A 30 5.31 -0.60 7.66
N ALA A 31 6.09 -0.81 6.60
CA ALA A 31 7.29 -0.02 6.33
C ALA A 31 6.96 1.45 6.05
N TRP A 32 5.90 1.72 5.28
CA TRP A 32 5.44 3.08 4.99
C TRP A 32 4.91 3.80 6.24
N SER A 33 4.12 3.14 7.10
CA SER A 33 3.69 3.75 8.37
C SER A 33 4.87 3.98 9.33
N ALA A 34 5.86 3.09 9.36
CA ALA A 34 7.07 3.33 10.15
C ALA A 34 7.86 4.56 9.65
N LEU A 35 8.01 4.70 8.32
CA LEU A 35 8.65 5.87 7.73
C LEU A 35 7.89 7.16 8.05
N ALA A 36 6.56 7.15 7.97
CA ALA A 36 5.74 8.29 8.34
C ALA A 36 5.93 8.70 9.81
N ALA A 37 5.98 7.73 10.72
CA ALA A 37 6.24 7.98 12.14
C ALA A 37 7.61 8.63 12.36
N GLU A 38 8.66 8.12 11.71
CA GLU A 38 10.01 8.68 11.80
C GLU A 38 10.09 10.09 11.20
N LEU A 39 9.42 10.36 10.08
CA LEU A 39 9.37 11.69 9.46
C LEU A 39 8.65 12.71 10.36
N ASN A 40 7.55 12.31 11.02
CA ASN A 40 6.85 13.15 11.98
C ASN A 40 7.70 13.41 13.24
N SER A 41 8.37 12.37 13.76
CA SER A 41 9.30 12.51 14.87
C SER A 41 10.45 13.48 14.55
N ALA A 42 11.01 13.37 13.34
CA ALA A 42 12.03 14.29 12.85
C ALA A 42 11.49 15.72 12.75
N ALA A 43 10.30 15.94 12.19
CA ALA A 43 9.68 17.26 12.10
C ALA A 43 9.51 17.92 13.48
N LEU A 44 9.01 17.17 14.47
CA LEU A 44 8.87 17.65 15.86
C LEU A 44 10.22 17.98 16.50
N SER A 45 11.26 17.19 16.22
CA SER A 45 12.61 17.47 16.70
C SER A 45 13.16 18.78 16.11
N TYR A 46 12.94 19.02 14.81
CA TYR A 46 13.30 20.29 14.16
C TYR A 46 12.54 21.47 14.78
N ASP A 47 11.23 21.35 14.99
CA ASP A 47 10.42 22.41 15.60
C ASP A 47 10.89 22.75 17.02
N ASN A 48 11.29 21.75 17.82
CA ASN A 48 11.86 21.98 19.14
C ASN A 48 13.17 22.77 19.08
N VAL A 49 14.08 22.42 18.16
CA VAL A 49 15.35 23.13 17.98
C VAL A 49 15.12 24.56 17.47
N ILE A 50 14.22 24.73 16.49
CA ILE A 50 13.84 26.03 15.95
C ILE A 50 13.24 26.92 17.04
N THR A 51 12.36 26.38 17.88
CA THR A 51 11.75 27.10 19.00
C THR A 51 12.80 27.54 20.01
N SER A 52 13.75 26.65 20.34
CA SER A 52 14.89 26.97 21.22
C SER A 52 15.77 28.08 20.64
N LEU A 53 16.13 28.00 19.34
CA LEU A 53 16.94 28.99 18.64
C LEU A 53 16.29 30.39 18.60
N ASN A 54 14.96 30.42 18.55
CA ASN A 54 14.17 31.65 18.54
C ASN A 54 13.75 32.11 19.95
N SER A 55 14.32 31.49 21.00
CA SER A 55 14.07 31.84 22.40
C SER A 55 15.27 32.52 23.06
N GLU A 56 14.97 33.27 24.12
CA GLU A 56 15.85 33.94 25.11
C GLU A 56 17.29 34.31 24.70
N GLU A 57 18.19 33.35 24.51
CA GLU A 57 19.63 33.59 24.41
C GLU A 57 20.11 33.95 22.98
N TRP A 58 19.37 33.58 21.92
CA TRP A 58 19.81 33.70 20.51
C TRP A 58 18.95 34.66 19.68
N LEU A 59 18.40 35.70 20.31
CA LEU A 59 17.51 36.66 19.65
C LEU A 59 18.27 37.60 18.69
N GLY A 60 17.90 37.60 17.41
CA GLY A 60 18.49 38.50 16.40
C GLY A 60 18.16 38.14 14.95
N THR A 61 18.60 39.00 14.01
CA THR A 61 18.37 38.83 12.57
C THR A 61 18.97 37.54 12.02
N ALA A 62 20.12 37.11 12.54
CA ALA A 62 20.77 35.86 12.16
C ALA A 62 19.96 34.61 12.58
N SER A 63 19.40 34.60 13.79
CA SER A 63 18.53 33.51 14.26
C SER A 63 17.24 33.46 13.45
N THR A 64 16.60 34.62 13.21
CA THR A 64 15.41 34.70 12.35
C THR A 64 15.67 34.17 10.94
N ALA A 65 16.82 34.49 10.34
CA ALA A 65 17.22 33.99 9.03
C ALA A 65 17.39 32.46 9.02
N MET A 66 17.96 31.88 10.08
CA MET A 66 18.09 30.43 10.23
C MET A 66 16.74 29.73 10.37
N VAL A 67 15.83 30.29 11.18
CA VAL A 67 14.46 29.76 11.30
C VAL A 67 13.78 29.73 9.93
N GLN A 68 13.84 30.82 9.17
CA GLN A 68 13.25 30.90 7.83
C GLN A 68 13.86 29.89 6.85
N ALA A 69 15.18 29.70 6.91
CA ALA A 69 15.88 28.75 6.04
C ALA A 69 15.49 27.28 6.33
N ALA A 70 15.13 26.94 7.58
CA ALA A 70 14.73 25.59 7.97
C ALA A 70 13.28 25.25 7.62
N GLN A 71 12.38 26.24 7.51
CA GLN A 71 10.94 26.02 7.27
C GLN A 71 10.62 25.13 6.05
N PRO A 72 11.26 25.30 4.87
CA PRO A 72 10.96 24.44 3.72
C PRO A 72 11.25 22.96 3.97
N TYR A 73 12.27 22.66 4.78
CA TYR A 73 12.62 21.28 5.11
C TYR A 73 11.63 20.66 6.10
N VAL A 74 11.20 21.41 7.12
CA VAL A 74 10.14 20.97 8.05
C VAL A 74 8.82 20.74 7.32
N ALA A 75 8.46 21.63 6.39
CA ALA A 75 7.30 21.47 5.54
C ALA A 75 7.40 20.21 4.65
N TRP A 76 8.59 19.92 4.13
CA TRP A 76 8.84 18.69 3.37
C TRP A 76 8.70 17.44 4.24
N LEU A 77 9.25 17.44 5.47
CA LEU A 77 9.14 16.31 6.40
C LEU A 77 7.67 15.97 6.70
N THR A 78 6.88 16.96 7.10
CA THR A 78 5.46 16.79 7.45
C THR A 78 4.62 16.37 6.24
N THR A 79 4.84 16.98 5.07
CA THR A 79 4.14 16.61 3.84
C THR A 79 4.46 15.17 3.41
N THR A 80 5.74 14.79 3.48
CA THR A 80 6.19 13.45 3.10
C THR A 80 5.70 12.39 4.09
N ALA A 81 5.62 12.73 5.39
CA ALA A 81 5.01 11.85 6.39
C ALA A 81 3.55 11.52 6.05
N ALA A 82 2.77 12.53 5.67
CA ALA A 82 1.37 12.33 5.24
C ALA A 82 1.27 11.47 3.97
N GLN A 83 2.15 11.69 2.99
CA GLN A 83 2.20 10.87 1.77
C GLN A 83 2.60 9.41 2.07
N ALA A 84 3.50 9.19 3.03
CA ALA A 84 3.90 7.87 3.47
C ALA A 84 2.73 7.14 4.16
N GLU A 85 1.93 7.80 5.01
CA GLU A 85 0.73 7.17 5.57
C GLU A 85 -0.33 6.84 4.51
N GLU A 86 -0.49 7.71 3.50
CA GLU A 86 -1.38 7.42 2.38
C GLU A 86 -0.89 6.19 1.61
N ALA A 87 0.41 6.09 1.32
CA ALA A 87 1.00 4.92 0.69
C ALA A 87 0.79 3.64 1.53
N ALA A 88 0.89 3.73 2.85
CA ALA A 88 0.59 2.62 3.74
C ALA A 88 -0.88 2.19 3.64
N THR A 89 -1.80 3.16 3.62
CA THR A 89 -3.25 2.92 3.47
C THR A 89 -3.58 2.27 2.14
N GLN A 90 -3.01 2.75 1.04
CA GLN A 90 -3.20 2.16 -0.29
C GLN A 90 -2.62 0.75 -0.40
N ALA A 91 -1.49 0.47 0.25
CA ALA A 91 -0.93 -0.88 0.32
C ALA A 91 -1.87 -1.86 1.07
N ARG A 92 -2.46 -1.43 2.19
CA ARG A 92 -3.49 -2.23 2.90
C ARG A 92 -4.73 -2.45 2.04
N ALA A 93 -5.17 -1.41 1.33
CA ALA A 93 -6.33 -1.51 0.42
C ALA A 93 -6.07 -2.50 -0.73
N ALA A 94 -4.87 -2.48 -1.32
CA ALA A 94 -4.46 -3.43 -2.35
C ALA A 94 -4.44 -4.88 -1.82
N ALA A 95 -3.92 -5.09 -0.61
CA ALA A 95 -3.97 -6.39 0.05
C ALA A 95 -5.41 -6.89 0.23
N ALA A 96 -6.30 -6.04 0.77
CA ALA A 96 -7.70 -6.38 0.98
C ALA A 96 -8.45 -6.68 -0.34
N ALA A 97 -8.17 -5.91 -1.39
CA ALA A 97 -8.75 -6.14 -2.72
C ALA A 97 -8.30 -7.49 -3.30
N TYR A 98 -7.02 -7.85 -3.16
CA TYR A 98 -6.50 -9.16 -3.55
C TYR A 98 -7.21 -10.29 -2.80
N GLU A 99 -7.31 -10.21 -1.47
CA GLU A 99 -7.95 -11.25 -0.66
C GLU A 99 -9.44 -11.39 -1.00
N THR A 100 -10.14 -10.27 -1.25
CA THR A 100 -11.54 -10.28 -1.70
C THR A 100 -11.69 -10.97 -3.05
N ALA A 101 -10.81 -10.66 -4.01
CA ALA A 101 -10.81 -11.29 -5.33
C ALA A 101 -10.49 -12.79 -5.26
N LEU A 102 -9.51 -13.18 -4.44
CA LEU A 102 -9.15 -14.58 -4.20
C LEU A 102 -10.33 -15.35 -3.58
N ALA A 103 -10.97 -14.81 -2.55
CA ALA A 103 -12.12 -15.43 -1.89
C ALA A 103 -13.35 -15.56 -2.80
N SER A 104 -13.52 -14.62 -3.74
CA SER A 104 -14.64 -14.63 -4.68
C SER A 104 -14.38 -15.47 -5.94
N SER A 105 -13.14 -15.93 -6.14
CA SER A 105 -12.75 -16.69 -7.33
C SER A 105 -13.09 -18.17 -7.18
N VAL A 106 -13.46 -18.81 -8.30
CA VAL A 106 -13.78 -20.24 -8.29
C VAL A 106 -12.48 -21.06 -8.18
N PRO A 107 -12.34 -21.98 -7.20
CA PRO A 107 -11.18 -22.85 -7.09
C PRO A 107 -10.93 -23.68 -8.37
N PRO A 108 -9.68 -23.79 -8.86
CA PRO A 108 -9.34 -24.56 -10.07
C PRO A 108 -9.85 -26.01 -10.08
N PRO A 109 -9.82 -26.77 -8.96
CA PRO A 109 -10.35 -28.14 -8.95
C PRO A 109 -11.85 -28.23 -9.25
N LEU A 110 -12.64 -27.23 -8.86
CA LEU A 110 -14.09 -27.22 -9.13
C LEU A 110 -14.37 -26.98 -10.62
N ILE A 111 -13.58 -26.13 -11.27
CA ILE A 111 -13.67 -25.91 -12.72
C ILE A 111 -13.33 -27.21 -13.46
N ALA A 112 -12.23 -27.87 -13.09
CA ALA A 112 -11.84 -29.14 -13.69
C ALA A 112 -12.90 -30.24 -13.52
N ALA A 113 -13.49 -30.37 -12.32
CA ALA A 113 -14.56 -31.32 -12.06
C ALA A 113 -15.80 -31.06 -12.95
N ASN A 114 -16.20 -29.80 -13.11
CA ASN A 114 -17.30 -29.44 -14.01
C ASN A 114 -17.04 -29.84 -15.47
N ARG A 115 -15.81 -29.63 -15.96
CA ARG A 115 -15.42 -30.03 -17.32
C ARG A 115 -15.45 -31.54 -17.52
N MET A 116 -14.92 -32.29 -16.56
CA MET A 116 -14.95 -33.76 -16.60
C MET A 116 -16.39 -34.28 -16.64
N GLN A 117 -17.27 -33.75 -15.80
CA GLN A 117 -18.68 -34.15 -15.77
C GLN A 117 -19.38 -33.83 -17.09
N SER A 118 -19.16 -32.63 -17.65
CA SER A 118 -19.74 -32.25 -18.95
C SER A 118 -19.31 -33.19 -20.08
N GLN A 119 -18.03 -33.56 -20.13
CA GLN A 119 -17.50 -34.51 -21.11
C GLN A 119 -18.09 -35.92 -20.95
N GLN A 120 -18.23 -36.40 -19.70
CA GLN A 120 -18.85 -37.69 -19.41
C GLN A 120 -20.31 -37.74 -19.88
N LEU A 121 -21.09 -36.70 -19.55
CA LEU A 121 -22.50 -36.62 -19.96
C LEU A 121 -22.66 -36.58 -21.47
N GLN A 122 -21.80 -35.83 -22.19
CA GLN A 122 -21.80 -35.81 -23.65
C GLN A 122 -21.50 -37.18 -24.25
N ALA A 123 -20.55 -37.93 -23.67
CA ALA A 123 -20.18 -39.26 -24.16
C ALA A 123 -21.30 -40.30 -24.00
N THR A 124 -22.20 -40.11 -23.03
CA THR A 124 -23.30 -41.04 -22.73
C THR A 124 -24.66 -40.58 -23.25
N ASN A 125 -24.72 -39.49 -24.04
CA ASN A 125 -25.97 -38.89 -24.52
C ASN A 125 -26.40 -39.47 -25.88
N VAL A 126 -27.12 -40.59 -25.84
CA VAL A 126 -27.75 -41.27 -27.00
C VAL A 126 -29.12 -40.71 -27.36
#